data_AF-A0A9E5HRY0-F1
#
_entry.id   AF-A0A9E5HRY0-F1
#
_cell.length_a   1.000
_cell.length_b   1.000
_cell.length_c   1.000
_cell.angle_alpha   90.00
_cell.angle_beta   90.00
_cell.angle_gamma   90.00
#
_symmetry.space_group_name_H-M   'P 1'
#
loop_
_entity.id
_entity.type
_entity.pdbx_description
1 polymer ?
#
loop_
_entity_poly.entity_id
_entity_poly.type
_entity_poly.pdbx_seq_one_letter_code
_entity_poly.pdbx_strand_id
1 'polypeptide(L)' 'DKDSDTKALEGDLSAALGMRVSVDHKMGTEAGSITISYKTLDQLDDLCALLSATNLDGSK' A
#
# COMPACT_ATOMS: atom_id res chain seq x y z
N ASP A 1 11.06 -14.68 8.79
CA ASP A 1 11.74 -13.51 8.23
C ASP A 1 11.01 -13.01 7.01
N LYS A 2 10.88 -11.70 6.85
CA LYS A 2 10.42 -11.09 5.59
C LYS A 2 11.61 -10.96 4.64
N ASP A 3 11.41 -11.26 3.35
CA ASP A 3 12.39 -11.09 2.29
C ASP A 3 12.76 -9.61 2.08
N SER A 4 13.91 -9.37 1.47
CA SER A 4 14.42 -8.02 1.20
C SER A 4 13.48 -7.19 0.33
N ASP A 5 12.81 -7.85 -0.61
CA ASP A 5 12.03 -7.19 -1.65
C ASP A 5 10.72 -6.68 -1.06
N THR A 6 10.07 -7.48 -0.22
CA THR A 6 8.90 -7.07 0.59
C THR A 6 9.24 -5.90 1.50
N LYS A 7 10.41 -5.89 2.16
CA LYS A 7 10.85 -4.78 3.03
C LYS A 7 11.11 -3.49 2.24
N ALA A 8 11.69 -3.61 1.05
CA ALA A 8 11.93 -2.45 0.18
C ALA A 8 10.60 -1.83 -0.27
N LEU A 9 9.65 -2.68 -0.70
CA LEU A 9 8.32 -2.24 -1.12
C LEU A 9 7.56 -1.51 0.00
N GLU A 10 7.64 -1.99 1.24
CA GLU A 10 7.08 -1.29 2.41
C GLU A 10 7.67 0.13 2.58
N GLY A 11 8.99 0.26 2.41
CA GLY A 11 9.71 1.53 2.52
C GLY A 11 9.27 2.51 1.43
N ASP A 12 9.24 2.07 0.18
CA ASP A 12 8.87 2.90 -0.96
C ASP A 12 7.42 3.36 -0.86
N LEU A 13 6.49 2.45 -0.55
CA LEU A 13 5.08 2.80 -0.34
C LEU A 13 4.89 3.75 0.84
N SER A 14 5.63 3.54 1.93
CA SER A 14 5.56 4.44 3.09
C SER A 14 6.08 5.84 2.76
N ALA A 15 7.15 5.94 1.97
CA ALA A 15 7.71 7.21 1.53
C ALA A 15 6.78 7.94 0.55
N ALA A 16 6.15 7.22 -0.38
CA ALA A 16 5.21 7.79 -1.35
C ALA A 16 3.91 8.28 -0.70
N LEU A 17 3.38 7.51 0.26
CA LEU A 17 2.10 7.82 0.92
C LEU A 17 2.25 8.74 2.14
N GLY A 18 3.46 8.87 2.71
CA GLY A 18 3.67 9.53 4.00
C GLY A 18 2.96 8.82 5.17
N MET A 19 2.55 7.57 4.97
CA MET A 19 1.81 6.72 5.92
C MET A 19 2.60 5.45 6.20
N ARG A 20 2.35 4.79 7.33
CA ARG A 20 3.04 3.53 7.63
C ARG A 20 2.41 2.40 6.82
N VAL A 21 3.22 1.73 6.00
CA VAL A 21 2.79 0.57 5.21
C VAL A 21 3.45 -0.69 5.73
N SER A 22 2.67 -1.77 5.83
CA SER A 22 3.15 -3.12 6.10
C SER A 22 2.61 -4.05 5.04
N VAL A 23 3.48 -4.86 4.45
CA VAL A 23 3.17 -5.90 3.48
C VAL A 23 3.42 -7.24 4.14
N ASP A 24 2.40 -8.09 4.12
CA ASP A 24 2.49 -9.49 4.52
C ASP A 24 2.27 -10.35 3.28
N HIS A 25 3.38 -10.73 2.65
CA HIS A 25 3.37 -11.57 1.47
C HIS A 25 3.46 -13.06 1.88
N LYS A 26 2.54 -13.89 1.37
CA LYS A 26 2.53 -15.32 1.68
C LYS A 26 3.51 -16.04 0.75
N MET A 27 4.67 -16.42 1.29
CA MET A 27 5.70 -17.16 0.55
C MET A 27 5.14 -18.38 -0.18
N GLY A 28 5.56 -18.55 -1.44
CA GLY A 28 5.10 -19.64 -2.30
C GLY A 28 3.72 -19.41 -2.93
N THR A 29 3.16 -18.21 -2.79
CA THR A 29 1.92 -17.81 -3.46
C THR A 29 2.07 -16.42 -4.06
N GLU A 30 1.21 -16.07 -5.00
CA GLU A 30 1.10 -14.69 -5.51
C GLU A 30 0.17 -13.83 -4.63
N ALA A 31 -0.22 -14.33 -3.47
CA ALA A 31 -1.16 -13.66 -2.57
C ALA A 31 -0.45 -12.99 -1.40
N GLY A 32 -1.03 -11.89 -0.93
CA GLY A 32 -0.55 -11.17 0.24
C GLY A 32 -1.60 -10.21 0.75
N SER A 33 -1.26 -9.51 1.83
CA SER A 33 -2.06 -8.42 2.36
C SER A 33 -1.19 -7.19 2.56
N ILE A 34 -1.78 -6.03 2.33
CA ILE A 34 -1.14 -4.73 2.58
C ILE A 34 -1.98 -4.03 3.65
N THR A 35 -1.32 -3.55 4.69
CA THR A 35 -1.92 -2.78 5.78
C THR A 35 -1.33 -1.38 5.76
N ILE A 36 -2.18 -0.37 5.62
CA ILE A 36 -1.80 1.05 5.65
C ILE A 36 -2.38 1.66 6.91
N SER A 37 -1.51 2.23 7.76
CA SER A 37 -1.92 2.90 9.00
C SER A 37 -1.89 4.42 8.82
N TYR A 38 -3.06 5.03 8.94
CA TYR A 38 -3.26 6.48 8.95
C TYR A 38 -3.36 7.00 10.40
N LYS A 39 -3.03 8.27 10.60
CA LYS A 39 -3.11 8.96 11.91
C LYS A 39 -4.31 9.88 12.03
N THR A 40 -4.86 10.33 10.91
CA THR A 40 -5.98 11.28 10.84
C THR A 40 -7.00 10.82 9.80
N LEU A 41 -8.25 11.30 9.92
CA LEU A 41 -9.27 11.03 8.90
C LEU A 41 -8.90 11.64 7.55
N ASP A 42 -8.25 12.81 7.54
CA ASP A 42 -7.76 13.43 6.30
C ASP A 42 -6.80 12.50 5.53
N GLN A 43 -5.90 11.80 6.22
CA GLN A 43 -5.00 10.83 5.59
C GLN A 43 -5.75 9.62 5.03
N LEU A 44 -6.85 9.20 5.68
CA LEU A 44 -7.72 8.15 5.15
C LEU A 44 -8.42 8.63 3.88
N ASP A 45 -8.91 9.87 3.86
CA ASP A 45 -9.57 10.45 2.69
C ASP A 45 -8.60 10.61 1.51
N ASP A 46 -7.38 11.11 1.76
CA ASP A 46 -6.31 11.19 0.77
C ASP A 46 -5.96 9.80 0.20
N LEU A 47 -5.86 8.79 1.07
CA LEU A 47 -5.62 7.41 0.67
C LEU A 47 -6.76 6.88 -0.22
N CYS A 48 -8.01 7.10 0.18
CA CYS A 48 -9.18 6.69 -0.60
C CYS A 48 -9.20 7.38 -1.97
N ALA A 49 -8.87 8.67 -2.03
CA ALA A 49 -8.79 9.43 -3.27
C ALA A 49 -7.71 8.89 -4.21
N LEU A 50 -6.52 8.60 -3.68
CA LEU A 50 -5.42 8.02 -4.44
C LEU A 50 -5.78 6.64 -5.02
N LEU A 51 -6.34 5.75 -4.20
CA LEU A 51 -6.77 4.41 -4.65
C LEU A 51 -7.91 4.48 -5.67
N SER A 52 -8.79 5.47 -5.56
CA SER A 52 -9.86 5.69 -6.53
C SER A 52 -9.34 6.24 -7.85
N ALA A 53 -8.31 7.11 -7.81
CA ALA A 53 -7.71 7.70 -9.00
C ALA A 53 -7.06 6.65 -9.92
N THR A 54 -6.46 5.59 -9.35
CA THR A 54 -5.87 4.49 -10.13
C THR A 54 -6.90 3.58 -10.82
N ASN A 55 -8.19 3.67 -10.47
CA ASN A 55 -9.26 2.86 -11.06
C ASN A 55 -10.04 3.57 -12.19
N LEU A 56 -9.62 4.77 -12.62
CA LEU A 56 -10.32 5.52 -13.67
C LEU A 56 -9.83 5.24 -15.10
N ASP A 57 -8.79 4.43 -15.29
CA ASP A 57 -8.41 3.89 -16.62
C ASP A 57 -9.17 2.58 -16.93
N GLY A 58 -10.48 2.59 -16.66
CA GLY A 58 -11.43 1.55 -17.10
C GLY A 58 -12.32 2.02 -18.24
N SER A 59 -12.04 3.18 -18.83
CA SER A 59 -12.78 3.74 -19.96
C SER A 59 -11.94 3.73 -21.24
N LYS A 60 -11.76 2.54 -21.83
CA LYS A 60 -12.19 2.20 -23.20
C LYS A 60 -11.77 0.79 -23.61
#